data_AF-A0A2G5UD26-F1
#
_entry.id   AF-A0A2G5UD26-F1
#
_cell.length_a   1.000
_cell.length_b   1.000
_cell.length_c   1.000
_cell.angle_alpha   90.00
_cell.angle_beta   90.00
_cell.angle_gamma   90.00
#
_symmetry.space_group_name_H-M   'P 1'
#
loop_
_entity.id
_entity.type
_entity.pdbx_description
1 polymer ?
#
loop_
_entity_poly.entity_id
_entity_poly.type
_entity_poly.pdbx_seq_one_letter_code
_entity_poly.pdbx_strand_id
1 'polypeptide(L)'
;MLPSSNELVLHNVNSDVYVIFFVIRNFVIIKHLLLNCPNRKMTNFLSVFVVFAVFFAENGINGNIGKCDLSSPPPSWLSTNASGILQYATAGQPTNGTNYCIDMTNSESGLHILQVAYHIDLGSEFSESENSETSKIPEKVDHNFSGGALELGSQNGCVNNNTRIVYCFALCLNETLQNMVIESALKSNQVANVAQDIQKTTQLDWAITVMQVDYNDPSTHLNISSFLRPDAWCSVYVGIKPKLGFDYLYEIQLGKILKN
;
A
#
# COMPACT_ATOMS: atom_id res chain seq x y z
N MET A 1 1.70 -17.10 6.08
CA MET A 1 2.99 -16.67 6.63
C MET A 1 4.07 -17.26 5.74
N LEU A 2 4.71 -16.44 4.91
CA LEU A 2 5.88 -16.80 4.12
C LEU A 2 7.08 -16.06 4.71
N PRO A 3 8.19 -16.73 5.05
CA PRO A 3 9.39 -16.08 5.52
C PRO A 3 10.15 -15.49 4.32
N SER A 4 10.46 -14.19 4.39
CA SER A 4 11.37 -13.51 3.48
C SER A 4 12.80 -13.66 3.98
N SER A 5 13.39 -14.84 3.82
CA SER A 5 14.84 -15.04 3.92
C SER A 5 15.20 -16.38 3.27
N ASN A 6 16.44 -16.52 2.81
CA ASN A 6 16.95 -17.79 2.29
C ASN A 6 16.92 -18.85 3.40
N GLU A 7 15.78 -19.50 3.61
CA GLU A 7 15.62 -20.54 4.62
C GLU A 7 15.95 -21.91 4.03
N LEU A 8 16.90 -22.58 4.68
CA LEU A 8 17.23 -23.97 4.42
C LEU A 8 16.30 -24.82 5.29
N VAL A 9 15.23 -25.34 4.70
CA VAL A 9 14.29 -26.21 5.43
C VAL A 9 14.72 -27.66 5.24
N LEU A 10 15.17 -28.29 6.33
CA LEU A 10 15.49 -29.71 6.37
C LEU A 10 14.27 -30.49 6.84
N HIS A 11 13.70 -31.33 5.98
CA HIS A 11 12.69 -32.30 6.39
C HIS A 11 13.28 -33.70 6.45
N ASN A 12 13.23 -34.31 7.64
CA ASN A 12 13.53 -35.71 7.84
C ASN A 12 12.30 -36.54 7.42
N VAL A 13 12.43 -37.30 6.32
CA VAL A 13 11.33 -38.12 5.80
C VAL A 13 11.43 -39.57 6.32
N ASN A 14 12.65 -40.04 6.66
CA ASN A 14 12.92 -41.29 7.37
C ASN A 14 14.39 -41.33 7.82
N SER A 15 14.74 -42.27 8.71
CA SER A 15 16.07 -42.42 9.37
C SER A 15 17.31 -42.31 8.46
N ASP A 16 17.16 -42.58 7.16
CA ASP A 16 18.26 -42.66 6.19
C ASP A 16 18.13 -41.67 4.99
N VAL A 17 17.10 -40.81 4.94
CA VAL A 17 16.86 -39.92 3.79
C VAL A 17 16.54 -38.50 4.23
N TYR A 18 17.42 -37.58 3.84
CA TYR A 18 17.22 -36.14 4.02
C TYR A 18 16.81 -35.49 2.70
N VAL A 19 15.76 -34.67 2.76
CA VAL A 19 15.33 -33.83 1.64
C VAL A 19 15.69 -32.39 1.96
N ILE A 20 16.52 -31.78 1.11
CA ILE A 20 16.92 -30.38 1.24
C ILE A 20 16.17 -29.57 0.18
N PHE A 21 15.44 -28.56 0.64
CA PHE A 21 14.79 -27.58 -0.23
C PHE A 21 15.65 -26.33 -0.34
N PHE A 22 16.01 -25.95 -1.57
CA PHE A 22 16.54 -24.62 -1.85
C PHE A 22 15.46 -23.81 -2.53
N VAL A 23 15.04 -22.72 -1.88
CA VAL A 23 14.12 -21.74 -2.45
C VAL A 23 14.94 -20.53 -2.88
N ILE A 24 15.12 -20.36 -4.20
CA ILE A 24 15.84 -19.21 -4.77
C ILE A 24 14.90 -18.50 -5.72
N ARG A 25 14.45 -17.29 -5.35
CA ARG A 25 13.78 -16.30 -6.22
C ARG A 25 12.83 -16.90 -7.28
N ASN A 26 11.96 -17.86 -6.90
CA ASN A 26 10.95 -18.58 -7.71
C ASN A 26 11.26 -20.03 -8.14
N PHE A 27 12.40 -20.60 -7.79
CA PHE A 27 12.71 -22.02 -8.02
C PHE A 27 12.79 -22.81 -6.71
N VAL A 28 12.15 -23.99 -6.69
CA VAL A 28 12.36 -25.01 -5.65
C VAL A 28 13.26 -26.09 -6.21
N ILE A 29 14.49 -26.16 -5.73
CA ILE A 29 15.42 -27.24 -6.08
C ILE A 29 15.36 -28.29 -4.98
N ILE A 30 14.96 -29.51 -5.34
CA ILE A 30 14.91 -30.66 -4.43
C ILE A 30 16.17 -31.49 -4.66
N LYS A 31 17.01 -31.60 -3.63
CA LYS A 31 18.19 -32.49 -3.67
C LYS A 31 18.02 -33.59 -2.63
N HIS A 32 17.99 -34.84 -3.10
CA HIS A 32 18.09 -36.01 -2.22
C HIS A 32 19.55 -36.19 -1.81
N LEU A 33 19.81 -36.16 -0.50
CA LEU A 33 21.09 -36.58 0.06
C LEU A 33 20.91 -38.00 0.64
N LEU A 34 21.53 -38.99 0.00
CA LEU A 34 21.68 -40.33 0.58
C LEU A 34 22.97 -40.34 1.39
N LEU A 35 22.86 -40.45 2.71
CA LEU A 35 24.01 -40.71 3.56
C LEU A 35 24.38 -42.20 3.41
N ASN A 36 25.59 -42.47 2.93
CA ASN A 36 26.13 -43.82 2.84
C ASN A 36 26.38 -44.37 4.25
N CYS A 37 25.46 -45.19 4.76
CA CYS A 37 25.77 -46.13 5.84
C CYS A 37 26.53 -47.35 5.26
N PRO A 38 27.63 -47.81 5.90
CA PRO A 38 28.61 -48.69 5.27
C PRO A 38 28.20 -50.16 5.10
N ASN A 39 26.91 -50.53 5.19
CA ASN A 39 26.50 -51.94 5.19
C ASN A 39 25.11 -52.22 4.59
N ARG A 40 24.83 -51.71 3.39
CA ARG A 40 23.69 -52.23 2.61
C ARG A 40 24.00 -52.26 1.11
N LYS A 41 23.85 -53.45 0.51
CA LYS A 41 24.15 -53.74 -0.89
C LYS A 41 23.45 -52.73 -1.81
N MET A 42 24.26 -52.06 -2.64
CA MET A 42 23.81 -51.21 -3.75
C MET A 42 22.91 -52.00 -4.71
N THR A 43 21.63 -51.65 -4.75
CA THR A 43 20.80 -51.84 -5.93
C THR A 43 20.63 -50.48 -6.59
N ASN A 44 21.15 -50.36 -7.82
CA ASN A 44 21.08 -49.17 -8.67
C ASN A 44 19.65 -48.62 -8.76
N PHE A 45 19.34 -47.58 -8.00
CA PHE A 45 18.20 -46.71 -8.29
C PHE A 45 18.70 -45.56 -9.16
N LEU A 46 18.30 -45.61 -10.43
CA LEU A 46 18.46 -44.53 -11.39
C LEU A 46 17.66 -43.33 -10.86
N SER A 47 18.33 -42.34 -10.26
CA SER A 47 17.70 -41.13 -9.73
C SER A 47 17.12 -40.31 -10.88
N VAL A 48 15.82 -40.43 -11.10
CA VAL A 48 15.05 -39.58 -12.02
C VAL A 48 14.91 -38.20 -11.36
N PHE A 49 15.63 -37.20 -11.87
CA PHE A 49 15.42 -35.81 -11.50
C PHE A 49 14.15 -35.30 -12.21
N VAL A 50 13.04 -35.21 -11.48
CA VAL A 50 11.84 -34.52 -11.96
C VAL A 50 11.97 -33.05 -11.58
N VAL A 51 12.42 -32.22 -12.53
CA VAL A 51 12.39 -30.76 -12.38
C VAL A 51 10.95 -30.31 -12.64
N PHE A 52 10.19 -30.08 -11.58
CA PHE A 52 8.93 -29.34 -11.69
C PHE A 52 9.28 -27.87 -11.92
N ALA A 53 9.27 -27.44 -13.19
CA ALA A 53 9.17 -26.04 -13.52
C ALA A 53 7.76 -25.56 -13.13
N VAL A 54 7.59 -25.12 -11.89
CA VAL A 54 6.47 -24.24 -11.54
C VAL A 54 6.81 -22.91 -12.20
N PHE A 55 6.36 -22.73 -13.44
CA PHE A 55 6.19 -21.39 -13.97
C PHE A 55 5.15 -20.73 -13.06
N PHE A 56 5.61 -19.98 -12.07
CA PHE A 56 4.87 -18.79 -11.69
C PHE A 56 4.85 -17.98 -12.98
N ALA A 57 3.75 -18.07 -13.71
CA ALA A 57 3.39 -17.01 -14.60
C ALA A 57 3.45 -15.77 -13.70
N GLU A 58 4.50 -14.97 -13.89
CA GLU A 58 4.35 -13.54 -13.75
C GLU A 58 3.22 -13.22 -14.69
N ASN A 59 2.00 -13.26 -14.15
CA ASN A 59 0.97 -12.38 -14.62
C ASN A 59 1.62 -11.01 -14.43
N GLY A 60 2.31 -10.54 -15.47
CA GLY A 60 2.23 -9.15 -15.82
C GLY A 60 0.74 -8.89 -15.89
N ILE A 61 0.20 -8.44 -14.76
CA ILE A 61 -1.17 -7.98 -14.68
C ILE A 61 -1.13 -6.66 -15.45
N ASN A 62 -1.07 -6.75 -16.78
CA ASN A 62 -1.87 -5.91 -17.66
C ASN A 62 -3.33 -6.36 -17.47
N GLY A 63 -3.78 -6.31 -16.22
CA GLY A 63 -5.14 -6.54 -15.83
C GLY A 63 -5.80 -5.21 -16.03
N ASN A 64 -6.42 -5.05 -17.19
CA ASN A 64 -7.55 -4.16 -17.31
C ASN A 64 -8.67 -4.72 -16.41
N ILE A 65 -8.50 -4.54 -15.10
CA ILE A 65 -9.51 -4.78 -14.08
C ILE A 65 -10.33 -3.49 -14.09
N GLY A 66 -11.24 -3.35 -15.06
CA GLY A 66 -12.18 -2.24 -15.02
C GLY A 66 -12.85 -2.21 -13.66
N LYS A 67 -13.05 -1.03 -13.06
CA LYS A 67 -14.03 -0.87 -11.97
C LYS A 67 -14.42 0.55 -11.57
N CYS A 68 -13.57 1.55 -11.76
CA CYS A 68 -13.92 2.95 -11.51
C CYS A 68 -13.78 3.77 -12.78
N ASP A 69 -14.87 3.94 -13.53
CA ASP A 69 -14.91 4.86 -14.67
C ASP A 69 -14.99 6.29 -14.15
N LEU A 70 -13.91 7.05 -14.31
CA LEU A 70 -13.81 8.45 -13.89
C LEU A 70 -14.20 9.43 -15.01
N SER A 71 -14.76 8.97 -16.12
CA SER A 71 -15.22 9.86 -17.21
C SER A 71 -16.41 10.73 -16.81
N SER A 72 -17.27 10.23 -15.91
CA SER A 72 -18.39 10.97 -15.32
C SER A 72 -18.61 10.55 -13.87
N PRO A 73 -17.71 10.95 -12.95
CA PRO A 73 -17.75 10.50 -11.57
C PRO A 73 -18.85 11.25 -10.80
N PRO A 74 -19.70 10.58 -9.99
CA PRO A 74 -20.65 11.28 -9.13
C PRO A 74 -19.96 12.22 -8.13
N PRO A 75 -20.68 13.18 -7.53
CA PRO A 75 -20.10 14.21 -6.67
C PRO A 75 -19.30 13.67 -5.47
N SER A 76 -19.64 12.49 -4.98
CA SER A 76 -18.98 11.76 -3.87
C SER A 76 -17.62 11.15 -4.24
N TRP A 77 -17.18 11.22 -5.50
CA TRP A 77 -15.90 10.67 -5.91
C TRP A 77 -14.72 11.57 -5.57
N LEU A 78 -13.74 10.97 -4.91
CA LEU A 78 -12.40 11.50 -4.77
C LEU A 78 -11.45 10.73 -5.66
N SER A 79 -10.54 11.46 -6.29
CA SER A 79 -9.43 10.95 -7.06
C SER A 79 -8.11 11.48 -6.52
N THR A 80 -7.09 10.63 -6.57
CA THR A 80 -5.68 11.00 -6.42
C THR A 80 -4.94 10.55 -7.66
N ASN A 81 -4.23 11.47 -8.31
CA ASN A 81 -3.31 11.17 -9.39
C ASN A 81 -1.89 11.52 -8.95
N ALA A 82 -1.03 10.52 -8.89
CA ALA A 82 0.29 10.59 -8.30
C ALA A 82 1.36 10.11 -9.28
N SER A 83 2.44 10.87 -9.45
CA SER A 83 3.67 10.45 -10.12
C SER A 83 4.82 10.42 -9.14
N GLY A 84 5.87 9.65 -9.46
CA GLY A 84 7.04 9.53 -8.59
C GLY A 84 6.79 8.67 -7.34
N ILE A 85 5.88 7.69 -7.45
CA ILE A 85 5.57 6.77 -6.35
C ILE A 85 6.58 5.62 -6.35
N LEU A 86 7.30 5.45 -5.24
CA LEU A 86 8.26 4.37 -5.06
C LEU A 86 7.54 3.05 -4.77
N GLN A 87 6.56 3.10 -3.86
CA GLN A 87 5.81 1.95 -3.40
C GLN A 87 4.44 2.40 -2.91
N TYR A 88 3.46 1.49 -2.89
CA TYR A 88 2.18 1.72 -2.24
C TYR A 88 1.67 0.44 -1.56
N ALA A 89 0.75 0.61 -0.62
CA ALA A 89 -0.01 -0.48 -0.05
C ALA A 89 -1.41 -0.02 0.34
N THR A 90 -2.32 -0.99 0.46
CA THR A 90 -3.69 -0.75 0.87
C THR A 90 -4.11 -1.64 2.04
N ALA A 91 -5.15 -1.22 2.75
CA ALA A 91 -5.79 -1.97 3.81
C ALA A 91 -7.27 -1.56 3.97
N GLY A 92 -8.02 -2.29 4.81
CA GLY A 92 -9.41 -1.96 5.13
C GLY A 92 -10.41 -2.46 4.09
N GLN A 93 -10.46 -1.80 2.93
CA GLN A 93 -11.39 -2.13 1.84
C GLN A 93 -10.67 -2.80 0.66
N PRO A 94 -11.32 -3.74 -0.05
CA PRO A 94 -10.72 -4.38 -1.21
C PRO A 94 -10.72 -3.42 -2.42
N THR A 95 -9.59 -3.37 -3.15
CA THR A 95 -9.40 -2.55 -4.36
C THR A 95 -10.02 -3.14 -5.62
N ASN A 96 -10.60 -4.34 -5.52
CA ASN A 96 -11.33 -4.99 -6.59
C ASN A 96 -12.84 -4.71 -6.50
N GLY A 97 -13.27 -3.67 -5.76
CA GLY A 97 -14.66 -3.22 -5.68
C GLY A 97 -14.98 -2.15 -6.73
N THR A 98 -16.23 -1.68 -6.76
CA THR A 98 -16.68 -0.57 -7.63
C THR A 98 -16.53 0.81 -6.99
N ASN A 99 -16.34 0.85 -5.67
CA ASN A 99 -16.34 2.09 -4.88
C ASN A 99 -14.94 2.47 -4.38
N TYR A 100 -13.92 1.66 -4.67
CA TYR A 100 -12.53 1.92 -4.34
C TYR A 100 -11.63 1.18 -5.33
N CYS A 101 -10.84 1.94 -6.10
CA CYS A 101 -9.96 1.39 -7.14
C CYS A 101 -8.57 1.99 -7.06
N ILE A 102 -7.61 1.19 -7.50
CA ILE A 102 -6.24 1.61 -7.75
C ILE A 102 -5.82 1.12 -9.12
N ASP A 103 -5.25 2.02 -9.90
CA ASP A 103 -4.53 1.72 -11.12
C ASP A 103 -3.06 2.16 -10.99
N MET A 104 -2.15 1.34 -11.48
CA MET A 104 -0.72 1.57 -11.42
C MET A 104 -0.10 1.35 -12.79
N THR A 105 0.66 2.34 -13.24
CA THR A 105 1.49 2.23 -14.43
C THR A 105 2.96 2.42 -14.06
N ASN A 106 3.84 1.57 -14.59
CA ASN A 106 5.28 1.70 -14.39
C ASN A 106 5.86 2.75 -15.33
N SER A 107 6.72 3.63 -14.81
CA SER A 107 7.56 4.50 -15.62
C SER A 107 8.88 3.81 -15.99
N GLU A 108 9.56 4.36 -17.00
CA GLU A 108 10.91 3.90 -17.38
C GLU A 108 11.96 4.14 -16.29
N SER A 109 11.71 5.09 -15.36
CA SER A 109 12.61 5.38 -14.23
C SER A 109 12.49 4.40 -13.07
N GLY A 110 11.59 3.41 -13.15
CA GLY A 110 11.30 2.48 -12.06
C GLY A 110 10.41 3.07 -10.96
N LEU A 111 9.88 4.27 -11.20
CA LEU A 111 8.85 4.89 -10.37
C LEU A 111 7.47 4.54 -10.94
N HIS A 112 6.45 4.70 -10.11
CA HIS A 112 5.09 4.41 -10.51
C HIS A 112 4.27 5.69 -10.67
N ILE A 113 3.38 5.66 -11.66
CA ILE A 113 2.22 6.55 -11.73
C ILE A 113 1.06 5.78 -11.11
N LEU A 114 0.45 6.36 -10.08
CA LEU A 114 -0.64 5.75 -9.33
C LEU A 114 -1.89 6.62 -9.46
N GLN A 115 -2.99 6.01 -9.84
CA GLN A 115 -4.32 6.61 -9.75
C GLN A 115 -5.12 5.87 -8.70
N VAL A 116 -5.71 6.62 -7.78
CA VAL A 116 -6.56 6.08 -6.72
C VAL A 116 -7.90 6.78 -6.78
N ALA A 117 -8.98 6.02 -6.68
CA ALA A 117 -10.32 6.54 -6.75
C ALA A 117 -11.18 5.97 -5.62
N TYR A 118 -11.94 6.84 -4.95
CA TYR A 118 -12.78 6.51 -3.81
C TYR A 118 -14.19 7.06 -4.04
N HIS A 119 -15.20 6.23 -3.85
CA HIS A 119 -16.59 6.66 -3.76
C HIS A 119 -16.94 6.82 -2.28
N ILE A 120 -16.90 8.06 -1.80
CA ILE A 120 -16.99 8.37 -0.37
C ILE A 120 -18.45 8.34 0.11
N ASP A 121 -18.67 7.70 1.25
CA ASP A 121 -19.92 7.80 1.99
C ASP A 121 -20.04 9.17 2.67
N LEU A 122 -20.78 10.09 2.02
CA LEU A 122 -21.08 11.43 2.55
C LEU A 122 -22.29 11.45 3.49
N GLY A 123 -22.94 10.31 3.73
CA GLY A 123 -24.16 10.20 4.54
C GLY A 123 -25.47 10.48 3.77
N SER A 124 -26.58 9.97 4.31
CA SER A 124 -27.91 10.02 3.70
C SER A 124 -28.53 11.42 3.61
N GLU A 125 -28.01 12.39 4.35
CA GLU A 125 -28.51 13.78 4.34
C GLU A 125 -28.18 14.53 3.03
N PHE A 126 -27.39 13.92 2.13
CA PHE A 126 -26.92 14.50 0.87
C PHE A 126 -27.33 13.69 -0.38
N SER A 127 -28.26 12.74 -0.24
CA SER A 127 -28.86 12.09 -1.41
C SER A 127 -29.90 13.02 -2.04
N GLU A 128 -29.49 13.75 -3.08
CA GLU A 128 -30.34 14.36 -4.13
C GLU A 128 -31.69 15.00 -3.69
N SER A 129 -31.72 15.70 -2.56
CA SER A 129 -32.85 16.59 -2.26
C SER A 129 -32.59 17.96 -2.90
N GLU A 130 -32.94 18.11 -4.17
CA GLU A 130 -32.84 19.37 -4.96
C GLU A 130 -33.53 20.60 -4.32
N ASN A 131 -34.29 20.44 -3.23
CA ASN A 131 -35.13 21.49 -2.64
C ASN A 131 -34.84 21.81 -1.16
N SER A 132 -33.66 21.47 -0.62
CA SER A 132 -33.30 21.82 0.75
C SER A 132 -32.03 22.67 0.80
N GLU A 133 -32.16 23.94 1.21
CA GLU A 133 -31.04 24.89 1.38
C GLU A 133 -29.95 24.39 2.38
N THR A 134 -30.26 23.33 3.14
CA THR A 134 -29.36 22.67 4.11
C THR A 134 -28.61 21.45 3.58
N SER A 135 -28.90 20.96 2.38
CA SER A 135 -28.27 19.75 1.81
C SER A 135 -27.21 20.12 0.75
N LYS A 136 -26.22 20.93 1.12
CA LYS A 136 -25.09 21.25 0.23
C LYS A 136 -24.03 20.16 0.35
N ILE A 137 -23.83 19.39 -0.72
CA ILE A 137 -22.71 18.45 -0.86
C ILE A 137 -21.43 19.18 -0.39
N PRO A 138 -20.63 18.57 0.52
CA PRO A 138 -19.41 19.20 1.00
C PRO A 138 -18.52 19.66 -0.15
N GLU A 139 -17.94 20.85 -0.02
CA GLU A 139 -17.01 21.36 -1.03
C GLU A 139 -15.82 20.40 -1.16
N LYS A 140 -15.60 19.94 -2.39
CA LYS A 140 -14.45 19.13 -2.77
C LYS A 140 -13.26 20.08 -2.97
N VAL A 141 -12.18 19.83 -2.25
CA VAL A 141 -10.97 20.67 -2.32
C VAL A 141 -9.88 19.91 -3.04
N ASP A 142 -9.30 20.55 -4.05
CA ASP A 142 -8.17 20.01 -4.82
C ASP A 142 -6.84 20.56 -4.27
N HIS A 143 -5.89 19.66 -4.05
CA HIS A 143 -4.56 19.94 -3.53
C HIS A 143 -3.49 19.40 -4.47
N ASN A 144 -2.57 20.28 -4.87
CA ASN A 144 -1.44 19.94 -5.72
C ASN A 144 -0.14 20.03 -4.92
N PHE A 145 0.60 18.92 -4.85
CA PHE A 145 1.97 18.87 -4.33
C PHE A 145 2.91 18.58 -5.49
N SER A 146 3.91 19.43 -5.74
CA SER A 146 4.90 19.26 -6.81
C SER A 146 6.33 19.32 -6.27
N GLY A 147 7.23 18.50 -6.82
CA GLY A 147 8.59 18.28 -6.32
C GLY A 147 9.54 19.50 -6.33
N GLY A 148 10.47 19.48 -5.37
CA GLY A 148 11.45 20.54 -5.03
C GLY A 148 11.47 20.82 -3.51
N ALA A 149 12.58 21.33 -2.97
CA ALA A 149 12.68 21.72 -1.55
C ALA A 149 11.67 22.84 -1.21
N LEU A 150 10.49 22.41 -0.74
CA LEU A 150 9.49 23.15 0.03
C LEU A 150 9.03 24.50 -0.55
N GLU A 151 8.04 24.48 -1.46
CA GLU A 151 6.98 25.51 -1.46
C GLU A 151 5.83 25.14 -0.49
N LEU A 152 5.98 24.05 0.27
CA LEU A 152 5.15 23.74 1.43
C LEU A 152 5.77 24.46 2.63
N GLY A 153 5.08 25.49 3.12
CA GLY A 153 5.59 26.43 4.11
C GLY A 153 6.26 25.80 5.34
N SER A 154 7.14 26.58 5.97
CA SER A 154 8.00 26.25 7.12
C SER A 154 7.27 25.86 8.43
N GLN A 155 5.99 25.49 8.38
CA GLN A 155 5.18 25.16 9.53
C GLN A 155 4.64 23.73 9.40
N ASN A 156 5.06 22.86 10.32
CA ASN A 156 4.45 21.56 10.53
C ASN A 156 2.98 21.78 10.94
N GLY A 157 2.04 21.38 10.08
CA GLY A 157 0.61 21.55 10.30
C GLY A 157 -0.02 20.42 11.12
N CYS A 158 0.75 19.40 11.49
CA CYS A 158 0.25 18.29 12.28
C CYS A 158 0.40 18.57 13.77
N VAL A 159 -0.61 18.17 14.55
CA VAL A 159 -0.67 18.34 16.01
C VAL A 159 0.20 17.29 16.72
N ASN A 160 1.43 17.08 16.23
CA ASN A 160 2.35 16.06 16.71
C ASN A 160 3.74 16.65 16.94
N ASN A 161 4.24 16.54 18.17
CA ASN A 161 5.53 17.10 18.61
C ASN A 161 6.71 16.12 18.40
N ASN A 162 6.56 15.07 17.60
CA ASN A 162 7.62 14.09 17.37
C ASN A 162 8.74 14.69 16.51
N THR A 163 9.96 14.69 17.04
CA THR A 163 11.15 15.27 16.40
C THR A 163 11.61 14.54 15.14
N ARG A 164 11.07 13.33 14.87
CA ARG A 164 11.31 12.59 13.63
C ARG A 164 10.45 13.10 12.46
N ILE A 165 9.45 13.93 12.71
CA ILE A 165 8.64 14.54 11.66
C ILE A 165 9.31 15.83 11.23
N VAL A 166 9.71 15.91 9.96
CA VAL A 166 10.40 17.10 9.41
C VAL A 166 9.42 18.09 8.79
N TYR A 167 8.33 17.59 8.21
CA TYR A 167 7.19 18.37 7.74
C TYR A 167 5.95 17.50 7.76
N CYS A 168 4.78 18.12 7.88
CA CYS A 168 3.53 17.42 7.87
C CYS A 168 2.40 18.37 7.46
N PHE A 169 1.52 17.89 6.59
CA PHE A 169 0.33 18.59 6.14
C PHE A 169 -0.84 17.61 6.20
N ALA A 170 -1.80 17.88 7.08
CA ALA A 170 -2.95 17.00 7.29
C ALA A 170 -4.23 17.65 6.80
N LEU A 171 -4.98 16.90 5.98
CA LEU A 171 -6.36 17.16 5.62
C LEU A 171 -7.23 16.16 6.40
N CYS A 172 -7.19 16.30 7.73
CA CYS A 172 -7.85 15.42 8.66
C CYS A 172 -8.44 16.25 9.81
N LEU A 173 -9.76 16.43 9.82
CA LEU A 173 -10.43 17.24 10.84
C LEU A 173 -10.51 16.55 12.21
N ASN A 174 -10.28 15.23 12.26
CA ASN A 174 -10.24 14.46 13.49
C ASN A 174 -8.79 14.32 13.96
N GLU A 175 -8.36 15.14 14.92
CA GLU A 175 -7.00 15.14 15.47
C GLU A 175 -6.62 13.79 16.10
N THR A 176 -7.58 13.06 16.68
CA THR A 176 -7.32 11.73 17.26
C THR A 176 -6.98 10.73 16.16
N LEU A 177 -7.76 10.73 15.06
CA LEU A 177 -7.49 9.89 13.90
C LEU A 177 -6.16 10.26 13.24
N GLN A 178 -5.91 11.55 13.04
CA GLN A 178 -4.65 12.07 12.53
C GLN A 178 -3.46 11.56 13.35
N ASN A 179 -3.51 11.67 14.68
CA ASN A 179 -2.44 11.19 15.55
C ASN A 179 -2.23 9.68 15.44
N MET A 180 -3.29 8.87 15.37
CA MET A 180 -3.16 7.43 15.15
C MET A 180 -2.48 7.10 13.81
N VAL A 181 -2.82 7.82 12.74
CA VAL A 181 -2.20 7.66 11.42
C VAL A 181 -0.71 8.02 11.48
N ILE A 182 -0.35 9.16 12.08
CA ILE A 182 1.04 9.61 12.22
C ILE A 182 1.87 8.62 13.04
N GLU A 183 1.36 8.16 14.18
CA GLU A 183 2.07 7.19 15.01
C GLU A 183 2.28 5.86 14.28
N SER A 184 1.32 5.44 13.45
CA SER A 184 1.47 4.25 12.61
C SER A 184 2.58 4.44 11.55
N ALA A 185 2.62 5.61 10.91
CA ALA A 185 3.66 5.96 9.94
C ALA A 185 5.07 5.98 10.55
N LEU A 186 5.21 6.40 11.80
CA LEU A 186 6.50 6.48 12.49
C LEU A 186 7.12 5.12 12.85
N LYS A 187 6.33 4.04 12.87
CA LYS A 187 6.76 2.70 13.29
C LYS A 187 7.54 1.94 12.20
N SER A 188 7.33 2.23 10.93
CA SER A 188 7.85 1.43 9.82
C SER A 188 8.11 2.27 8.58
N ASN A 189 9.19 1.94 7.86
CA ASN A 189 9.43 2.49 6.52
C ASN A 189 8.82 1.62 5.39
N GLN A 190 8.17 0.52 5.72
CA GLN A 190 7.47 -0.36 4.79
C GLN A 190 6.00 0.02 4.69
N VAL A 191 5.53 0.44 3.51
CA VAL A 191 4.16 0.90 3.27
C VAL A 191 3.08 -0.12 3.68
N ALA A 192 3.33 -1.41 3.45
CA ALA A 192 2.41 -2.48 3.81
C ALA A 192 2.20 -2.60 5.33
N ASN A 193 3.27 -2.45 6.11
CA ASN A 193 3.18 -2.49 7.57
C ASN A 193 2.46 -1.26 8.10
N VAL A 194 2.69 -0.09 7.51
CA VAL A 194 2.00 1.16 7.88
C VAL A 194 0.50 1.02 7.62
N ALA A 195 0.09 0.58 6.41
CA ALA A 195 -1.32 0.40 6.07
C ALA A 195 -2.04 -0.58 7.01
N GLN A 196 -1.39 -1.72 7.31
CA GLN A 196 -1.94 -2.72 8.24
C GLN A 196 -2.00 -2.22 9.68
N ASP A 197 -1.00 -1.47 10.14
CA ASP A 197 -0.99 -0.91 11.50
C ASP A 197 -2.08 0.16 11.65
N ILE A 198 -2.28 1.02 10.65
CA ILE A 198 -3.40 1.98 10.62
C ILE A 198 -4.74 1.24 10.72
N GLN A 199 -4.96 0.20 9.92
CA GLN A 199 -6.20 -0.58 9.97
C GLN A 199 -6.44 -1.17 11.36
N LYS A 200 -5.40 -1.75 11.97
CA LYS A 200 -5.48 -2.38 13.29
C LYS A 200 -5.70 -1.37 14.42
N THR A 201 -5.02 -0.23 14.38
CA THR A 201 -5.05 0.78 15.45
C THR A 201 -6.33 1.60 15.43
N THR A 202 -6.77 2.02 14.23
CA THR A 202 -7.99 2.82 14.06
C THR A 202 -9.26 1.98 14.17
N GLN A 203 -9.19 0.68 13.86
CA GLN A 203 -10.33 -0.25 13.79
C GLN A 203 -11.44 0.23 12.84
N LEU A 204 -11.10 1.09 11.88
CA LEU A 204 -12.03 1.62 10.90
C LEU A 204 -12.19 0.63 9.74
N ASP A 205 -13.43 0.48 9.28
CA ASP A 205 -13.81 -0.21 8.05
C ASP A 205 -13.67 0.73 6.83
N TRP A 206 -12.58 1.51 6.77
CA TRP A 206 -12.33 2.51 5.73
C TRP A 206 -11.30 2.01 4.72
N ALA A 207 -11.34 2.50 3.48
CA ALA A 207 -10.25 2.30 2.54
C ALA A 207 -9.01 3.04 3.03
N ILE A 208 -7.88 2.35 3.11
CA ILE A 208 -6.60 2.92 3.51
C ILE A 208 -5.64 2.77 2.34
N THR A 209 -5.04 3.87 1.92
CA THR A 209 -3.96 3.89 0.92
C THR A 209 -2.75 4.57 1.51
N VAL A 210 -1.59 3.91 1.45
CA VAL A 210 -0.29 4.47 1.85
C VAL A 210 0.61 4.49 0.64
N MET A 211 1.11 5.67 0.28
CA MET A 211 2.01 5.88 -0.85
C MET A 211 3.35 6.40 -0.33
N GLN A 212 4.45 5.73 -0.72
CA GLN A 212 5.80 6.25 -0.53
C GLN A 212 6.19 7.09 -1.73
N VAL A 213 6.49 8.36 -1.47
CA VAL A 213 6.68 9.39 -2.49
C VAL A 213 8.18 9.69 -2.61
N ASP A 214 8.72 9.73 -3.82
CA ASP A 214 10.08 10.19 -4.05
C ASP A 214 10.13 11.73 -4.05
N TYR A 215 10.42 12.32 -2.89
CA TYR A 215 10.52 13.77 -2.77
C TYR A 215 11.80 14.36 -3.38
N ASN A 216 12.75 13.53 -3.84
CA ASN A 216 13.96 14.00 -4.54
C ASN A 216 13.76 14.10 -6.06
N ASP A 217 12.71 13.48 -6.60
CA ASP A 217 12.39 13.55 -8.02
C ASP A 217 11.54 14.82 -8.32
N PRO A 218 12.02 15.75 -9.14
CA PRO A 218 11.25 16.94 -9.52
C PRO A 218 10.00 16.63 -10.35
N SER A 219 9.90 15.44 -10.93
CA SER A 219 8.71 14.95 -11.66
C SER A 219 7.65 14.31 -10.76
N THR A 220 7.90 14.27 -9.45
CA THR A 220 6.93 13.85 -8.46
C THR A 220 5.83 14.89 -8.31
N HIS A 221 4.60 14.46 -8.56
CA HIS A 221 3.41 15.28 -8.44
C HIS A 221 2.29 14.49 -7.77
N LEU A 222 1.58 15.10 -6.83
CA LEU A 222 0.36 14.57 -6.24
C LEU A 222 -0.77 15.57 -6.48
N ASN A 223 -1.76 15.18 -7.26
CA ASN A 223 -3.01 15.92 -7.39
C ASN A 223 -4.10 15.13 -6.66
N ILE A 224 -4.51 15.64 -5.51
CA ILE A 224 -5.42 14.98 -4.58
C ILE A 224 -6.67 15.80 -4.47
N SER A 225 -7.81 15.17 -4.66
CA SER A 225 -9.08 15.75 -4.25
C SER A 225 -9.52 15.21 -2.89
N SER A 226 -10.14 16.05 -2.09
CA SER A 226 -10.46 15.74 -0.70
C SER A 226 -11.80 16.34 -0.26
N PHE A 227 -12.40 15.73 0.76
CA PHE A 227 -13.49 16.34 1.52
C PHE A 227 -12.98 16.71 2.91
N LEU A 228 -13.30 17.92 3.37
CA LEU A 228 -13.02 18.35 4.75
C LEU A 228 -14.14 17.84 5.68
N ARG A 229 -14.16 16.53 5.94
CA ARG A 229 -15.18 15.85 6.75
C ARG A 229 -14.55 14.87 7.74
N PRO A 230 -14.69 15.08 9.07
CA PRO A 230 -14.02 14.26 10.08
C PRO A 230 -14.51 12.80 10.10
N ASP A 231 -15.69 12.55 9.53
CA ASP A 231 -16.42 11.27 9.54
C ASP A 231 -16.36 10.53 8.20
N ALA A 232 -15.71 11.10 7.18
CA ALA A 232 -15.70 10.54 5.82
C ALA A 232 -14.31 10.47 5.19
N TRP A 233 -13.39 11.39 5.53
CA TRP A 233 -12.08 11.48 4.89
C TRP A 233 -11.00 12.00 5.84
N CYS A 234 -9.80 11.45 5.69
CA CYS A 234 -8.60 11.91 6.38
C CYS A 234 -7.39 11.64 5.49
N SER A 235 -6.62 12.68 5.14
CA SER A 235 -5.34 12.54 4.46
C SER A 235 -4.21 13.17 5.30
N VAL A 236 -3.05 12.54 5.30
CA VAL A 236 -1.85 12.99 5.99
C VAL A 236 -0.65 12.82 5.08
N TYR A 237 -0.08 13.96 4.66
CA TYR A 237 1.19 14.04 3.99
C TYR A 237 2.29 14.27 5.02
N VAL A 238 3.22 13.33 5.20
CA VAL A 238 4.19 13.35 6.31
C VAL A 238 5.59 12.96 5.87
N GLY A 239 6.55 13.86 6.12
CA GLY A 239 7.98 13.61 5.96
C GLY A 239 8.58 13.07 7.24
N ILE A 240 9.25 11.92 7.16
CA ILE A 240 9.84 11.22 8.30
C ILE A 240 11.35 11.15 8.14
N LYS A 241 12.05 11.63 9.17
CA LYS A 241 13.47 11.43 9.42
C LYS A 241 13.67 10.18 10.28
N PRO A 242 14.12 9.05 9.72
CA PRO A 242 14.35 7.85 10.49
C PRO A 242 15.59 7.99 11.39
N LYS A 243 15.72 7.08 12.35
CA LYS A 243 16.92 6.99 13.18
C LYS A 243 18.15 6.55 12.37
N LEU A 244 17.93 5.73 11.35
CA LEU A 244 18.94 5.19 10.45
C LEU A 244 18.39 5.18 9.03
N GLY A 245 19.21 5.54 8.05
CA GLY A 245 18.81 5.60 6.63
C GLY A 245 18.52 7.02 6.16
N PHE A 246 17.84 7.11 5.02
CA PHE A 246 17.46 8.37 4.39
C PHE A 246 16.05 8.77 4.79
N ASP A 247 15.80 10.08 4.78
CA ASP A 247 14.46 10.62 4.98
C ASP A 247 13.52 10.05 3.90
N TYR A 248 12.25 9.93 4.24
CA TYR A 248 11.22 9.46 3.30
C TYR A 248 9.91 10.17 3.58
N LEU A 249 9.02 10.08 2.60
CA LEU A 249 7.75 10.77 2.60
C LEU A 249 6.62 9.78 2.36
N TYR A 250 5.55 9.95 3.13
CA TYR A 250 4.28 9.29 2.89
C TYR A 250 3.18 10.28 2.55
N GLU A 251 2.36 9.91 1.57
CA GLU A 251 0.97 10.35 1.49
C GLU A 251 0.08 9.21 1.99
N ILE A 252 -0.74 9.48 3.00
CA ILE A 252 -1.60 8.49 3.64
C ILE A 252 -3.04 8.97 3.55
N GLN A 253 -3.92 8.15 2.99
CA GLN A 253 -5.31 8.48 2.73
C GLN A 253 -6.24 7.45 3.33
N LEU A 254 -7.24 7.92 4.08
CA LEU A 254 -8.27 7.13 4.72
C LEU A 254 -9.63 7.66 4.24
N GLY A 255 -10.40 6.81 3.55
CA GLY A 255 -11.72 7.16 3.04
C GLY A 255 -12.79 6.18 3.47
N LYS A 256 -13.89 6.70 4.03
CA LYS A 256 -15.09 5.90 4.30
C LYS A 256 -15.79 5.60 2.98
N ILE A 257 -15.72 4.36 2.51
CA ILE A 257 -16.29 3.96 1.23
C ILE A 257 -17.79 3.72 1.36
N LEU A 258 -18.56 4.13 0.34
CA LEU A 258 -19.97 3.81 0.24
C LEU A 258 -20.18 2.29 0.22
N LYS A 259 -21.07 1.80 1.09
CA LYS A 259 -21.47 0.38 1.09
C LYS A 259 -22.50 0.16 -0.02
N ASN A 260 -22.32 -0.94 -0.77
CA ASN A 260 -23.32 -1.41 -1.72
C ASN A 260 -24.53 -2.01 -1.01
#